data_AF-A0A2M6YD37-F1
#
_entry.id   AF-A0A2M6YD37-F1
#
_cell.length_a   1.000
_cell.length_b   1.000
_cell.length_c   1.000
_cell.angle_alpha   90.00
_cell.angle_beta   90.00
_cell.angle_gamma   90.00
#
_symmetry.space_group_name_H-M   'P 1'
#
loop_
_entity.id
_entity.type
_entity.pdbx_description
1 polymer ?
#
loop_
_entity_poly.entity_id
_entity_poly.type
_entity_poly.pdbx_seq_one_letter_code
_entity_poly.pdbx_strand_id
1 'polypeptide(L)'
;MKRIEDIKPRVKRKIVTPEASKPFLSQENFLAESDSLPVVETELPKPNFRKQKIKVRSWWLAFFLLLICIIFFAGFELLKAKAQISGNISNLSSNFSQLSNAMSKKDFATINSQIQNLNQKSTNSIIILQSVGQDVYALNLLYPKGKSSKITAEIDLLRGSQMLLESFSKVFNFDSLSFSKSQNTDYLSKINNYLSAISQILSAAPNKIRQASLYSGEAQNLSQSANSDWFSSSDKNSVRRLQDLSKTSADFFNYLQNVPESLSSTLTLNGGKKSYLILFLNNTEIRPGGGFIGSFARLDLNNGRATALDFETNIYTLDKTFVAAGNKIAPEEDISSITNDWTMRDANIYADYATSSQKVAWFYQQESGKKVDGVIALDTTLFQELLKVTGPIDMPDYNLEISDENFLSDVQYQVEIGYYQDKSNWSENQPKKILSDMMPKFLSALTASVAVESAAGKEIIKGISEKH
;
A
#
# COMPACT_ATOMS: atom_id res chain seq x y z
N MET A 1 -13.86 38.20 7.49
CA MET A 1 -13.39 37.75 8.82
C MET A 1 -12.53 38.85 9.43
N LYS A 2 -12.76 39.22 10.69
CA LYS A 2 -11.89 40.18 11.42
C LYS A 2 -10.53 39.52 11.73
N ARG A 3 -9.45 40.30 11.69
CA ARG A 3 -8.09 39.80 11.96
C ARG A 3 -7.92 39.54 13.46
N ILE A 4 -7.09 38.56 13.81
CA ILE A 4 -6.79 38.12 15.19
C ILE A 4 -6.27 39.27 16.08
N GLU A 5 -5.72 40.29 15.46
CA GLU A 5 -5.12 41.49 16.07
C GLU A 5 -6.16 42.40 16.76
N ASP A 6 -7.45 42.26 16.44
CA ASP A 6 -8.53 43.12 16.94
C ASP A 6 -9.12 42.66 18.30
N ILE A 7 -8.59 41.60 18.91
CA ILE A 7 -9.12 41.03 20.17
C ILE A 7 -8.38 41.62 21.38
N LYS A 8 -9.00 42.60 22.07
CA LYS A 8 -8.47 43.11 23.34
C LYS A 8 -8.55 42.06 24.47
N PRO A 9 -7.52 41.94 25.33
CA PRO A 9 -7.52 40.95 26.41
C PRO A 9 -8.53 41.28 27.52
N ARG A 10 -9.19 40.25 28.06
CA ARG A 10 -10.11 40.35 29.21
C ARG A 10 -9.34 40.65 30.50
N VAL A 11 -9.78 41.67 31.23
CA VAL A 11 -9.29 42.03 32.57
C VAL A 11 -9.55 40.88 33.56
N LYS A 12 -8.51 40.50 34.33
CA LYS A 12 -8.57 39.47 35.38
C LYS A 12 -9.59 39.84 36.46
N ARG A 13 -10.58 38.97 36.71
CA ARG A 13 -11.43 39.05 37.93
C ARG A 13 -10.61 38.60 39.15
N LYS A 14 -10.67 39.38 40.23
CA LYS A 14 -10.13 39.04 41.55
C LYS A 14 -10.74 37.72 42.05
N ILE A 15 -9.89 36.79 42.45
CA ILE A 15 -10.26 35.56 43.15
C ILE A 15 -10.50 35.92 44.61
N VAL A 16 -11.70 35.61 45.12
CA VAL A 16 -12.00 35.65 46.57
C VAL A 16 -11.95 34.20 47.05
N THR A 17 -11.04 33.91 47.97
CA THR A 17 -10.90 32.60 48.64
C THR A 17 -11.98 32.45 49.72
N PRO A 18 -12.68 31.30 49.81
CA PRO A 18 -13.55 31.00 50.96
C PRO A 18 -12.73 30.52 52.15
N GLU A 19 -13.05 31.05 53.32
CA GLU A 19 -12.52 30.66 54.63
C GLU A 19 -13.03 29.27 55.05
N ALA A 20 -12.16 28.51 55.70
CA ALA A 20 -12.40 27.13 56.12
C ALA A 20 -13.40 27.02 57.28
N SER A 21 -14.39 26.12 57.18
CA SER A 21 -15.08 25.60 58.37
C SER A 21 -15.62 24.17 58.21
N LYS A 22 -14.96 23.27 58.95
CA LYS A 22 -15.39 22.06 59.69
C LYS A 22 -16.11 20.88 58.98
N PRO A 23 -15.79 19.63 59.41
CA PRO A 23 -16.24 18.41 58.74
C PRO A 23 -17.68 18.02 59.10
N PHE A 24 -18.34 17.36 58.15
CA PHE A 24 -19.68 16.78 58.26
C PHE A 24 -19.68 15.65 59.31
N LEU A 25 -20.47 15.82 60.39
CA LEU A 25 -20.84 14.75 61.31
C LEU A 25 -22.20 14.18 60.90
N SER A 26 -22.32 12.86 61.03
CA SER A 26 -23.44 12.00 60.65
C SER A 26 -24.76 12.35 61.35
N GLN A 27 -25.85 12.20 60.62
CA GLN A 27 -27.23 12.21 61.14
C GLN A 27 -27.42 11.05 62.13
N GLU A 28 -27.63 11.37 63.40
CA GLU A 28 -28.45 10.57 64.31
C GLU A 28 -28.81 11.42 65.54
N ASN A 29 -30.07 11.33 65.96
CA ASN A 29 -30.68 11.93 67.15
C ASN A 29 -30.96 13.45 67.09
N PHE A 30 -32.24 13.80 66.89
CA PHE A 30 -33.00 14.57 67.88
C PHE A 30 -34.50 14.54 67.53
N LEU A 31 -35.23 13.65 68.20
CA LEU A 31 -36.66 13.81 68.45
C LEU A 31 -36.84 14.69 69.69
N ALA A 32 -37.98 15.39 69.75
CA ALA A 32 -38.47 16.27 70.81
C ALA A 32 -37.86 17.67 70.83
N GLU A 33 -38.65 18.70 70.52
CA GLU A 33 -39.53 19.34 71.50
C GLU A 33 -40.56 20.23 70.78
N SER A 34 -41.79 20.13 71.25
CA SER A 34 -42.96 20.91 70.84
C SER A 34 -42.88 22.31 71.44
N ASP A 35 -43.15 23.35 70.64
CA ASP A 35 -43.83 24.53 71.17
C ASP A 35 -44.69 25.21 70.11
N SER A 36 -45.89 25.55 70.55
CA SER A 36 -47.05 26.03 69.81
C SER A 36 -46.84 27.39 69.14
N LEU A 37 -47.06 27.47 67.82
CA LEU A 37 -47.30 28.72 67.10
C LEU A 37 -48.79 28.81 66.72
N PRO A 38 -49.43 29.99 66.82
CA PRO A 38 -50.88 30.14 66.65
C PRO A 38 -51.29 29.89 65.19
N VAL A 39 -52.36 29.10 65.03
CA VAL A 39 -53.02 28.85 63.75
C VAL A 39 -53.79 30.11 63.37
N VAL A 40 -53.29 30.84 62.37
CA VAL A 40 -54.07 31.85 61.65
C VAL A 40 -54.84 31.11 60.55
N GLU A 41 -56.12 30.84 60.77
CA GLU A 41 -57.04 30.43 59.70
C GLU A 41 -57.19 31.59 58.71
N THR A 42 -56.36 31.58 57.67
CA THR A 42 -56.65 32.33 56.45
C THR A 42 -57.49 31.43 55.56
N GLU A 43 -58.78 31.74 55.41
CA GLU A 43 -59.59 31.15 54.35
C GLU A 43 -58.90 31.44 53.00
N LEU A 44 -58.31 30.40 52.40
CA LEU A 44 -57.76 30.49 51.05
C LEU A 44 -58.91 30.85 50.08
N PRO A 45 -58.80 31.95 49.30
CA PRO A 45 -59.83 32.29 48.34
C PRO A 45 -59.98 31.14 47.34
N LYS A 46 -61.22 30.63 47.19
CA LYS A 46 -61.53 29.55 46.24
C LYS A 46 -61.01 29.94 44.84
N PRO A 47 -60.16 29.11 44.19
CA PRO A 47 -59.61 29.45 42.90
C PRO A 47 -60.74 29.53 41.86
N ASN A 48 -61.00 30.74 41.39
CA ASN A 48 -61.98 30.99 40.36
C ASN A 48 -61.35 30.62 39.01
N PHE A 49 -61.39 29.32 38.65
CA PHE A 49 -60.89 28.85 37.36
C PHE A 49 -61.78 29.34 36.21
N ARG A 50 -61.57 30.57 35.77
CA ARG A 50 -61.99 30.98 34.43
C ARG A 50 -61.19 30.14 33.43
N LYS A 51 -61.86 29.22 32.73
CA LYS A 51 -61.31 28.56 31.54
C LYS A 51 -60.96 29.64 30.49
N GLN A 52 -59.74 30.18 30.54
CA GLN A 52 -59.22 30.97 29.44
C GLN A 52 -59.01 30.02 28.26
N LYS A 53 -59.88 30.11 27.25
CA LYS A 53 -59.63 29.47 25.96
C LYS A 53 -58.37 30.09 25.38
N ILE A 54 -57.25 29.38 25.45
CA ILE A 54 -56.02 29.77 24.74
C ILE A 54 -56.35 29.73 23.25
N LYS A 55 -56.59 30.89 22.63
CA LYS A 55 -56.71 30.99 21.17
C LYS A 55 -55.31 30.81 20.59
N VAL A 56 -54.96 29.57 20.24
CA VAL A 56 -53.78 29.29 19.41
C VAL A 56 -54.01 30.03 18.08
N ARG A 57 -53.27 31.12 17.84
CA ARG A 57 -53.33 31.84 16.57
C ARG A 57 -52.95 30.85 15.45
N SER A 58 -53.70 30.85 14.34
CA SER A 58 -53.51 29.94 13.20
C SER A 58 -52.06 29.81 12.71
N TRP A 59 -51.25 30.86 12.89
CA TRP A 59 -49.83 30.86 12.53
C TRP A 59 -48.95 29.98 13.45
N TRP A 60 -49.28 29.86 14.74
CA TRP A 60 -48.60 28.92 15.64
C TRP A 60 -48.91 27.48 15.25
N LEU A 61 -50.14 27.18 14.87
CA LEU A 61 -50.51 25.84 14.38
C LEU A 61 -49.74 25.51 13.10
N ALA A 62 -49.66 26.46 12.16
CA ALA A 62 -48.88 26.32 10.93
C ALA A 62 -47.37 26.15 11.21
N PHE A 63 -46.83 26.90 12.18
CA PHE A 63 -45.44 26.76 12.62
C PHE A 63 -45.14 25.39 13.24
N PHE A 64 -46.02 24.88 14.11
CA PHE A 64 -45.87 23.55 14.69
C PHE A 64 -46.02 22.44 13.64
N LEU A 65 -46.93 22.59 12.67
CA LEU A 65 -47.07 21.65 11.55
C LEU A 65 -45.83 21.67 10.64
N LEU A 66 -45.28 22.85 10.33
CA LEU A 66 -44.02 22.98 9.61
C LEU A 66 -42.88 22.29 10.36
N LEU A 67 -42.78 22.50 11.68
CA LEU A 67 -41.77 21.85 12.52
C LEU A 67 -41.90 20.32 12.49
N ILE A 68 -43.13 19.80 12.59
CA ILE A 68 -43.42 18.36 12.49
C ILE A 68 -43.05 17.83 11.10
N CYS A 69 -43.36 18.56 10.02
CA CYS A 69 -42.97 18.18 8.66
C CYS A 69 -41.45 18.17 8.48
N ILE A 70 -40.73 19.15 9.03
CA ILE A 70 -39.26 19.19 9.02
C ILE A 70 -38.69 18.01 9.81
N ILE A 71 -39.23 17.70 10.99
CA ILE A 71 -38.82 16.54 11.80
C ILE A 71 -39.13 15.22 11.08
N PHE A 72 -40.28 15.10 10.43
CA PHE A 72 -40.67 13.91 9.68
C PHE A 72 -39.80 13.72 8.44
N PHE A 73 -39.54 14.80 7.69
CA PHE A 73 -38.64 14.78 6.53
C PHE A 73 -37.21 14.43 6.94
N ALA A 74 -36.70 15.05 8.00
CA ALA A 74 -35.40 14.71 8.57
C ALA A 74 -35.34 13.25 9.02
N GLY A 75 -36.39 12.75 9.68
CA GLY A 75 -36.51 11.34 10.08
C GLY A 75 -36.56 10.37 8.89
N PHE A 76 -37.24 10.75 7.79
CA PHE A 76 -37.31 9.95 6.57
C PHE A 76 -35.97 9.87 5.85
N GLU A 77 -35.26 11.00 5.69
CA GLU A 77 -33.91 11.00 5.10
C GLU A 77 -32.91 10.21 5.96
N LEU A 78 -33.07 10.25 7.28
CA LEU A 78 -32.29 9.47 8.24
C LEU A 78 -32.54 7.96 8.12
N LEU A 79 -33.78 7.53 7.87
CA LEU A 79 -34.12 6.13 7.60
C LEU A 79 -33.55 5.62 6.27
N LYS A 80 -33.57 6.45 5.21
CA LYS A 80 -32.94 6.12 3.93
C LYS A 80 -31.43 5.97 4.06
N ALA A 81 -30.78 6.93 4.72
CA ALA A 81 -29.35 6.89 4.98
C ALA A 81 -28.96 5.61 5.74
N LYS A 82 -29.75 5.24 6.75
CA LYS A 82 -29.56 3.98 7.48
C LYS A 82 -29.63 2.75 6.58
N ALA A 83 -30.65 2.66 5.70
CA ALA A 83 -30.80 1.52 4.80
C ALA A 83 -29.61 1.39 3.83
N GLN A 84 -29.12 2.52 3.28
CA GLN A 84 -27.96 2.54 2.39
C GLN A 84 -26.66 2.16 3.12
N ILE A 85 -26.42 2.71 4.32
CA ILE A 85 -25.24 2.39 5.15
C ILE A 85 -25.24 0.91 5.53
N SER A 86 -26.38 0.38 5.99
CA SER A 86 -26.53 -1.04 6.34
C SER A 86 -26.27 -1.95 5.13
N GLY A 87 -26.75 -1.57 3.94
CA GLY A 87 -26.45 -2.27 2.68
C GLY A 87 -24.95 -2.33 2.37
N ASN A 88 -24.23 -1.21 2.54
CA ASN A 88 -22.78 -1.16 2.32
C ASN A 88 -21.98 -1.97 3.35
N ILE A 89 -22.46 -2.02 4.60
CA ILE A 89 -21.84 -2.81 5.69
C ILE A 89 -22.05 -4.32 5.48
N SER A 90 -23.16 -4.76 4.86
CA SER A 90 -23.51 -6.18 4.74
C SER A 90 -22.46 -7.04 3.99
N ASN A 91 -21.70 -6.44 3.07
CA ASN A 91 -20.67 -7.13 2.28
C ASN A 91 -19.23 -6.91 2.79
N LEU A 92 -19.07 -6.13 3.86
CA LEU A 92 -17.77 -5.69 4.34
C LEU A 92 -16.92 -6.87 4.83
N SER A 93 -17.53 -7.83 5.52
CA SER A 93 -16.88 -9.03 6.04
C SER A 93 -16.19 -9.85 4.93
N SER A 94 -16.88 -10.04 3.80
CA SER A 94 -16.33 -10.76 2.64
C SER A 94 -15.14 -10.01 2.04
N ASN A 95 -15.27 -8.70 1.83
CA ASN A 95 -14.21 -7.90 1.23
C ASN A 95 -12.97 -7.82 2.14
N PHE A 96 -13.16 -7.71 3.46
CA PHE A 96 -12.07 -7.78 4.43
C PHE A 96 -11.39 -9.14 4.46
N SER A 97 -12.15 -10.23 4.31
CA SER A 97 -11.54 -11.56 4.18
C SER A 97 -10.71 -11.68 2.90
N GLN A 98 -11.17 -11.12 1.78
CA GLN A 98 -10.42 -11.12 0.53
C GLN A 98 -9.13 -10.27 0.65
N LEU A 99 -9.24 -9.08 1.23
CA LEU A 99 -8.08 -8.20 1.47
C LEU A 99 -7.09 -8.85 2.44
N SER A 100 -7.56 -9.46 3.53
CA SER A 100 -6.73 -10.20 4.48
C SER A 100 -5.99 -11.35 3.79
N ASN A 101 -6.68 -12.15 2.99
CA ASN A 101 -6.07 -13.26 2.24
C ASN A 101 -5.03 -12.76 1.23
N ALA A 102 -5.31 -11.65 0.52
CA ALA A 102 -4.36 -11.06 -0.41
C ALA A 102 -3.11 -10.55 0.30
N MET A 103 -3.25 -9.93 1.48
CA MET A 103 -2.13 -9.54 2.33
C MET A 103 -1.31 -10.73 2.83
N SER A 104 -1.95 -11.80 3.30
CA SER A 104 -1.25 -13.02 3.72
C SER A 104 -0.46 -13.64 2.57
N LYS A 105 -0.94 -13.52 1.34
CA LYS A 105 -0.27 -13.97 0.12
C LYS A 105 0.73 -12.96 -0.45
N LYS A 106 0.85 -11.76 0.12
CA LYS A 106 1.66 -10.64 -0.41
C LYS A 106 1.28 -10.25 -1.85
N ASP A 107 0.02 -10.44 -2.23
CA ASP A 107 -0.49 -10.13 -3.57
C ASP A 107 -0.84 -8.63 -3.67
N PHE A 108 0.16 -7.81 -3.97
CA PHE A 108 0.03 -6.35 -4.05
C PHE A 108 -0.96 -5.87 -5.11
N ALA A 109 -1.10 -6.61 -6.22
CA ALA A 109 -2.03 -6.26 -7.29
C ALA A 109 -3.48 -6.42 -6.81
N THR A 110 -3.79 -7.57 -6.20
CA THR A 110 -5.12 -7.81 -5.61
C THR A 110 -5.38 -6.84 -4.47
N ILE A 111 -4.41 -6.59 -3.58
CA ILE A 111 -4.52 -5.60 -2.50
C ILE A 111 -4.95 -4.24 -3.07
N ASN A 112 -4.25 -3.70 -4.07
CA ASN A 112 -4.56 -2.40 -4.65
C ASN A 112 -5.99 -2.34 -5.23
N SER A 113 -6.38 -3.34 -6.02
CA SER A 113 -7.73 -3.38 -6.62
C SER A 113 -8.85 -3.44 -5.58
N GLN A 114 -8.65 -4.21 -4.51
CA GLN A 114 -9.61 -4.35 -3.40
C GLN A 114 -9.72 -3.06 -2.60
N ILE A 115 -8.59 -2.39 -2.32
CA ILE A 115 -8.58 -1.09 -1.63
C ILE A 115 -9.34 -0.05 -2.45
N GLN A 116 -9.11 0.05 -3.77
CA GLN A 116 -9.79 1.03 -4.61
C GLN A 116 -11.32 0.82 -4.61
N ASN A 117 -11.77 -0.43 -4.77
CA ASN A 117 -13.19 -0.78 -4.74
C ASN A 117 -13.84 -0.42 -3.39
N LEU A 118 -13.17 -0.78 -2.30
CA LEU A 118 -13.66 -0.54 -0.94
C LEU A 118 -13.65 0.95 -0.59
N ASN A 119 -12.62 1.68 -1.01
CA ASN A 119 -12.50 3.11 -0.76
C ASN A 119 -13.68 3.86 -1.40
N GLN A 120 -14.01 3.56 -2.66
CA GLN A 120 -15.17 4.16 -3.34
C GLN A 120 -16.50 3.92 -2.58
N LYS A 121 -16.75 2.67 -2.15
CA LYS A 121 -17.96 2.32 -1.36
C LYS A 121 -17.98 3.00 0.01
N SER A 122 -16.83 3.11 0.66
CA SER A 122 -16.68 3.75 1.96
C SER A 122 -16.90 5.26 1.87
N THR A 123 -16.27 5.95 0.92
CA THR A 123 -16.44 7.39 0.69
C THR A 123 -17.90 7.75 0.43
N ASN A 124 -18.62 6.98 -0.38
CA ASN A 124 -20.05 7.20 -0.63
C ASN A 124 -20.87 7.11 0.67
N SER A 125 -20.55 6.16 1.54
CA SER A 125 -21.24 5.98 2.84
C SER A 125 -20.99 7.15 3.80
N ILE A 126 -19.80 7.75 3.74
CA ILE A 126 -19.44 8.92 4.55
C ILE A 126 -20.12 10.18 4.04
N ILE A 127 -20.22 10.37 2.73
CA ILE A 127 -20.97 11.49 2.13
C ILE A 127 -22.45 11.42 2.56
N ILE A 128 -23.04 10.23 2.56
CA ILE A 128 -24.40 10.00 3.07
C ILE A 128 -24.49 10.39 4.55
N LEU A 129 -23.57 9.93 5.40
CA LEU A 129 -23.52 10.31 6.82
C LEU A 129 -23.38 11.83 7.03
N GLN A 130 -22.55 12.50 6.24
CA GLN A 130 -22.39 13.95 6.32
C GLN A 130 -23.66 14.70 5.90
N SER A 131 -24.40 14.18 4.90
CA SER A 131 -25.63 14.79 4.41
C SER A 131 -26.78 14.79 5.41
N VAL A 132 -26.78 13.85 6.38
CA VAL A 132 -27.79 13.75 7.44
C VAL A 132 -27.36 14.39 8.78
N GLY A 133 -26.22 15.08 8.79
CA GLY A 133 -25.62 15.69 9.98
C GLY A 133 -24.62 14.77 10.67
N GLN A 134 -23.40 15.25 10.90
CA GLN A 134 -22.28 14.49 11.49
C GLN A 134 -22.55 14.00 12.93
N ASP A 135 -23.55 14.58 13.59
CA ASP A 135 -23.81 14.40 15.00
C ASP A 135 -24.61 13.13 15.26
N VAL A 136 -23.87 12.06 15.54
CA VAL A 136 -24.35 10.83 16.17
C VAL A 136 -25.23 11.12 17.41
N TYR A 137 -25.10 12.31 18.01
CA TYR A 137 -25.98 12.81 19.08
C TYR A 137 -27.46 12.93 18.69
N ALA A 138 -27.80 13.39 17.48
CA ALA A 138 -29.19 13.46 17.02
C ALA A 138 -29.79 12.06 16.83
N LEU A 139 -28.95 11.10 16.41
CA LEU A 139 -29.29 9.68 16.31
C LEU A 139 -29.48 9.03 17.69
N ASN A 140 -28.66 9.43 18.67
CA ASN A 140 -28.76 8.97 20.06
C ASN A 140 -29.96 9.57 20.83
N LEU A 141 -30.52 10.69 20.38
CA LEU A 141 -31.70 11.33 21.00
C LEU A 141 -32.97 10.46 20.92
N LEU A 142 -33.01 9.50 19.98
CA LEU A 142 -34.11 8.55 19.81
C LEU A 142 -33.95 7.27 20.66
N TYR A 143 -32.87 7.15 21.45
CA TYR A 143 -32.56 5.94 22.21
C TYR A 143 -32.34 6.25 23.71
N PRO A 144 -32.66 5.30 24.61
CA PRO A 144 -32.52 5.50 26.05
C PRO A 144 -31.06 5.72 26.47
N LYS A 145 -30.85 6.62 27.44
CA LYS A 145 -29.52 7.00 27.96
C LYS A 145 -28.75 5.77 28.48
N GLY A 146 -27.47 5.65 28.09
CA GLY A 146 -26.53 4.70 28.67
C GLY A 146 -26.21 3.44 27.84
N LYS A 147 -26.73 3.31 26.62
CA LYS A 147 -26.34 2.26 25.65
C LYS A 147 -25.96 2.90 24.32
N SER A 148 -24.89 2.44 23.66
CA SER A 148 -24.61 2.82 22.27
C SER A 148 -25.75 2.30 21.39
N SER A 149 -26.35 3.19 20.59
CA SER A 149 -27.48 2.81 19.72
C SER A 149 -27.02 1.85 18.63
N LYS A 150 -27.98 1.12 18.02
CA LYS A 150 -27.72 0.28 16.83
C LYS A 150 -26.86 1.00 15.78
N ILE A 151 -27.16 2.26 15.62
CA ILE A 151 -26.61 3.09 14.59
C ILE A 151 -25.21 3.59 14.98
N THR A 152 -24.93 3.84 16.26
CA THR A 152 -23.61 4.29 16.72
C THR A 152 -22.52 3.28 16.40
N ALA A 153 -22.73 2.00 16.74
CA ALA A 153 -21.70 1.00 16.48
C ALA A 153 -21.61 0.60 14.99
N GLU A 154 -22.69 0.71 14.21
CA GLU A 154 -22.62 0.60 12.74
C GLU A 154 -21.79 1.75 12.13
N ILE A 155 -21.92 2.96 12.66
CA ILE A 155 -21.12 4.14 12.25
C ILE A 155 -19.66 3.97 12.65
N ASP A 156 -19.36 3.50 13.86
CA ASP A 156 -17.98 3.28 14.32
C ASP A 156 -17.30 2.16 13.52
N LEU A 157 -18.04 1.09 13.17
CA LEU A 157 -17.59 0.06 12.25
C LEU A 157 -17.24 0.66 10.88
N LEU A 158 -18.10 1.51 10.32
CA LEU A 158 -17.85 2.17 9.04
C LEU A 158 -16.64 3.12 9.11
N ARG A 159 -16.49 3.88 10.19
CA ARG A 159 -15.35 4.79 10.41
C ARG A 159 -14.04 4.02 10.52
N GLY A 160 -13.97 2.99 11.36
CA GLY A 160 -12.78 2.15 11.48
C GLY A 160 -12.40 1.49 10.15
N SER A 161 -13.41 1.05 9.39
CA SER A 161 -13.23 0.51 8.04
C SER A 161 -12.63 1.53 7.07
N GLN A 162 -13.11 2.78 7.09
CA GLN A 162 -12.55 3.85 6.29
C GLN A 162 -11.11 4.18 6.68
N MET A 163 -10.82 4.30 7.98
CA MET A 163 -9.47 4.60 8.45
C MET A 163 -8.46 3.55 7.99
N LEU A 164 -8.87 2.28 8.01
CA LEU A 164 -8.07 1.19 7.49
C LEU A 164 -7.87 1.29 5.97
N LEU A 165 -8.91 1.61 5.20
CA LEU A 165 -8.76 1.81 3.76
C LEU A 165 -7.85 3.00 3.45
N GLU A 166 -7.96 4.07 4.23
CA GLU A 166 -7.10 5.24 4.11
C GLU A 166 -5.64 4.88 4.43
N SER A 167 -5.38 4.06 5.45
CA SER A 167 -4.02 3.60 5.79
C SER A 167 -3.36 2.90 4.61
N PHE A 168 -4.09 2.01 3.94
CA PHE A 168 -3.59 1.36 2.74
C PHE A 168 -3.41 2.33 1.57
N SER A 169 -4.37 3.21 1.31
CA SER A 169 -4.27 4.19 0.21
C SER A 169 -3.05 5.12 0.35
N LYS A 170 -2.67 5.47 1.59
CA LYS A 170 -1.49 6.30 1.85
C LYS A 170 -0.19 5.63 1.44
N VAL A 171 -0.12 4.31 1.55
CA VAL A 171 1.08 3.51 1.25
C VAL A 171 1.08 3.01 -0.20
N PHE A 172 -0.06 2.54 -0.70
CA PHE A 172 -0.16 1.77 -1.96
C PHE A 172 -0.81 2.52 -3.13
N ASN A 173 -0.99 3.84 -3.06
CA ASN A 173 -1.45 4.60 -4.22
C ASN A 173 -0.33 4.71 -5.28
N PHE A 174 -0.20 3.67 -6.09
CA PHE A 174 0.80 3.55 -7.16
C PHE A 174 0.40 4.27 -8.45
N ASP A 175 -0.83 4.78 -8.56
CA ASP A 175 -1.29 5.52 -9.74
C ASP A 175 -0.50 6.83 -9.95
N SER A 176 0.29 7.26 -8.96
CA SER A 176 1.18 8.43 -9.05
C SER A 176 2.61 8.12 -9.50
N LEU A 177 2.93 6.87 -9.87
CA LEU A 177 4.21 6.52 -10.48
C LEU A 177 4.24 6.96 -11.95
N SER A 178 4.05 8.25 -12.21
CA SER A 178 4.32 8.80 -13.54
C SER A 178 5.82 9.01 -13.65
N PHE A 179 6.49 8.17 -14.43
CA PHE A 179 7.90 8.39 -14.72
C PHE A 179 7.96 9.54 -15.74
N SER A 180 8.69 10.59 -15.40
CA SER A 180 8.77 11.77 -16.26
C SER A 180 9.28 11.36 -17.63
N LYS A 181 8.56 11.77 -18.68
CA LYS A 181 8.92 11.51 -20.08
C LYS A 181 10.25 12.21 -20.35
N SER A 182 11.34 11.44 -20.38
CA SER A 182 12.65 11.95 -20.78
C SER A 182 12.60 12.34 -22.25
N GLN A 183 12.96 13.59 -22.57
CA GLN A 183 13.25 14.00 -23.95
C GLN A 183 14.58 13.39 -24.46
N ASN A 184 15.43 12.91 -23.54
CA ASN A 184 16.71 12.31 -23.85
C ASN A 184 16.56 10.80 -24.07
N THR A 185 17.08 10.29 -25.19
CA THR A 185 16.98 8.88 -25.61
C THR A 185 17.96 7.97 -24.88
N ASP A 186 18.96 8.52 -24.21
CA ASP A 186 19.97 7.78 -23.45
C ASP A 186 19.35 6.93 -22.32
N TYR A 187 19.70 5.65 -22.28
CA TYR A 187 19.14 4.68 -21.34
C TYR A 187 19.57 4.96 -19.89
N LEU A 188 20.78 5.46 -19.65
CA LEU A 188 21.23 5.86 -18.30
C LEU A 188 20.41 7.03 -17.76
N SER A 189 20.09 8.00 -18.62
CA SER A 189 19.20 9.11 -18.29
C SER A 189 17.80 8.63 -17.90
N LYS A 190 17.24 7.67 -18.65
CA LYS A 190 15.95 7.03 -18.31
C LYS A 190 16.01 6.34 -16.95
N ILE A 191 17.00 5.47 -16.71
CA ILE A 191 17.19 4.78 -15.43
C ILE A 191 17.27 5.77 -14.27
N ASN A 192 18.03 6.86 -14.44
CA ASN A 192 18.16 7.88 -13.41
C ASN A 192 16.84 8.60 -13.09
N ASN A 193 15.95 8.77 -14.07
CA ASN A 193 14.61 9.30 -13.81
C ASN A 193 13.76 8.33 -12.98
N TYR A 194 13.84 7.03 -13.26
CA TYR A 194 13.21 5.99 -12.42
C TYR A 194 13.75 6.01 -11.00
N LEU A 195 15.07 6.04 -10.84
CA LEU A 195 15.71 6.11 -9.52
C LEU A 195 15.32 7.38 -8.75
N SER A 196 15.17 8.51 -9.45
CA SER A 196 14.70 9.76 -8.85
C SER A 196 13.25 9.65 -8.36
N ALA A 197 12.36 9.07 -9.16
CA ALA A 197 10.97 8.82 -8.75
C ALA A 197 10.91 7.89 -7.54
N ILE A 198 11.66 6.78 -7.58
CA ILE A 198 11.79 5.83 -6.45
C ILE A 198 12.31 6.55 -5.20
N SER A 199 13.31 7.42 -5.34
CA SER A 199 13.83 8.22 -4.23
C SER A 199 12.76 9.11 -3.59
N GLN A 200 11.95 9.79 -4.40
CA GLN A 200 10.84 10.61 -3.89
C GLN A 200 9.83 9.77 -3.12
N ILE A 201 9.49 8.58 -3.62
CA ILE A 201 8.56 7.66 -2.94
C ILE A 201 9.14 7.18 -1.62
N LEU A 202 10.40 6.74 -1.62
CA LEU A 202 11.06 6.20 -0.43
C LEU A 202 11.27 7.27 0.64
N SER A 203 11.53 8.52 0.27
CA SER A 203 11.62 9.63 1.22
C SER A 203 10.27 9.93 1.91
N ALA A 204 9.15 9.75 1.21
CA ALA A 204 7.81 9.93 1.76
C ALA A 204 7.28 8.69 2.52
N ALA A 205 7.80 7.50 2.22
CA ALA A 205 7.28 6.23 2.70
C ALA A 205 7.28 6.09 4.24
N PRO A 206 8.34 6.42 5.01
CA PRO A 206 8.33 6.28 6.47
C PRO A 206 7.18 7.03 7.14
N ASN A 207 6.91 8.26 6.71
CA ASN A 207 5.81 9.07 7.23
C ASN A 207 4.45 8.48 6.87
N LYS A 208 4.29 8.00 5.63
CA LYS A 208 3.05 7.36 5.15
C LYS A 208 2.78 6.06 5.90
N ILE A 209 3.80 5.21 6.08
CA ILE A 209 3.72 3.94 6.82
C ILE A 209 3.39 4.18 8.29
N ARG A 210 4.03 5.16 8.94
CA ARG A 210 3.71 5.54 10.32
C ARG A 210 2.27 5.99 10.47
N GLN A 211 1.79 6.87 9.57
CA GLN A 211 0.38 7.30 9.57
C GLN A 211 -0.57 6.12 9.35
N ALA A 212 -0.22 5.20 8.46
CA ALA A 212 -1.00 4.01 8.18
C ALA A 212 -1.09 3.07 9.40
N SER A 213 0.01 2.88 10.13
CA SER A 213 0.04 2.13 11.39
C SER A 213 -0.86 2.79 12.45
N LEU A 214 -0.79 4.11 12.62
CA LEU A 214 -1.66 4.85 13.55
C LEU A 214 -3.15 4.71 13.20
N TYR A 215 -3.51 4.81 11.92
CA TYR A 215 -4.89 4.63 11.47
C TYR A 215 -5.39 3.21 11.65
N SER A 216 -4.53 2.21 11.45
CA SER A 216 -4.85 0.81 11.74
C SER A 216 -5.10 0.60 13.24
N GLY A 217 -4.30 1.23 14.11
CA GLY A 217 -4.51 1.21 15.55
C GLY A 217 -5.83 1.87 15.99
N GLU A 218 -6.18 3.02 15.41
CA GLU A 218 -7.44 3.69 15.73
C GLU A 218 -8.66 2.93 15.19
N ALA A 219 -8.55 2.32 14.01
CA ALA A 219 -9.57 1.40 13.49
C ALA A 219 -9.80 0.22 14.45
N GLN A 220 -8.74 -0.32 15.04
CA GLN A 220 -8.82 -1.34 16.07
C GLN A 220 -9.58 -0.83 17.30
N ASN A 221 -9.24 0.35 17.83
CA ASN A 221 -9.92 0.94 18.99
C ASN A 221 -11.42 1.15 18.75
N LEU A 222 -11.78 1.75 17.60
CA LEU A 222 -13.17 1.97 17.21
C LEU A 222 -13.96 0.66 17.04
N SER A 223 -13.32 -0.37 16.50
CA SER A 223 -13.96 -1.68 16.34
C SER A 223 -14.18 -2.39 17.68
N GLN A 224 -13.39 -2.11 18.71
CA GLN A 224 -13.62 -2.63 20.07
C GLN A 224 -14.83 -1.96 20.73
N SER A 225 -14.99 -0.64 20.55
CA SER A 225 -16.15 0.10 21.06
C SER A 225 -17.45 -0.23 20.33
N ALA A 226 -17.37 -0.80 19.13
CA ALA A 226 -18.54 -1.21 18.36
C ALA A 226 -19.28 -2.43 18.96
N ASN A 227 -18.71 -3.18 19.91
CA ASN A 227 -19.36 -4.40 20.39
C ASN A 227 -20.70 -4.10 21.11
N SER A 228 -21.79 -4.71 20.62
CA SER A 228 -23.12 -4.51 21.15
C SER A 228 -23.94 -5.79 21.24
N ASP A 229 -24.76 -5.88 22.28
CA ASP A 229 -25.68 -7.02 22.49
C ASP A 229 -26.73 -7.12 21.38
N TRP A 230 -27.06 -6.01 20.71
CA TRP A 230 -28.09 -5.90 19.69
C TRP A 230 -27.60 -6.22 18.26
N PHE A 231 -26.30 -6.46 18.06
CA PHE A 231 -25.76 -6.86 16.76
C PHE A 231 -26.27 -8.23 16.31
N SER A 232 -26.60 -8.32 15.01
CA SER A 232 -26.83 -9.62 14.38
C SER A 232 -25.52 -10.44 14.33
N SER A 233 -25.63 -11.74 14.11
CA SER A 233 -24.44 -12.60 13.92
C SER A 233 -23.55 -12.10 12.77
N SER A 234 -24.14 -11.53 11.73
CA SER A 234 -23.43 -10.93 10.60
C SER A 234 -22.64 -9.69 11.04
N ASP A 235 -23.26 -8.80 11.81
CA ASP A 235 -22.61 -7.57 12.30
C ASP A 235 -21.43 -7.90 13.24
N LYS A 236 -21.63 -8.86 14.15
CA LYS A 236 -20.55 -9.35 15.05
C LYS A 236 -19.38 -9.94 14.25
N ASN A 237 -19.66 -10.64 13.16
CA ASN A 237 -18.62 -11.16 12.28
C ASN A 237 -17.87 -10.04 11.54
N SER A 238 -18.56 -9.01 11.06
CA SER A 238 -17.92 -7.83 10.45
C SER A 238 -16.99 -7.11 11.42
N VAL A 239 -17.40 -6.95 12.68
CA VAL A 239 -16.58 -6.33 13.75
C VAL A 239 -15.33 -7.15 14.02
N ARG A 240 -15.46 -8.47 14.20
CA ARG A 240 -14.29 -9.37 14.38
C ARG A 240 -13.33 -9.30 13.21
N ARG A 241 -13.85 -9.34 11.97
CA ARG A 241 -13.01 -9.24 10.77
C ARG A 241 -12.29 -7.90 10.68
N LEU A 242 -12.95 -6.79 11.05
CA LEU A 242 -12.28 -5.48 11.11
C LEU A 242 -11.18 -5.48 12.18
N GLN A 243 -11.43 -6.07 13.36
CA GLN A 243 -10.42 -6.18 14.43
C GLN A 243 -9.20 -6.96 13.96
N ASP A 244 -9.42 -8.15 13.39
CA ASP A 244 -8.36 -9.01 12.86
C ASP A 244 -7.57 -8.28 11.76
N LEU A 245 -8.28 -7.69 10.80
CA LEU A 245 -7.67 -6.98 9.68
C LEU A 245 -6.88 -5.76 10.16
N SER A 246 -7.41 -4.99 11.10
CA SER A 246 -6.73 -3.81 11.68
C SER A 246 -5.44 -4.21 12.39
N LYS A 247 -5.48 -5.31 13.16
CA LYS A 247 -4.30 -5.87 13.83
C LYS A 247 -3.26 -6.34 12.80
N THR A 248 -3.66 -7.17 11.84
CA THR A 248 -2.76 -7.65 10.77
C THR A 248 -2.18 -6.47 9.98
N SER A 249 -2.96 -5.42 9.74
CA SER A 249 -2.49 -4.23 9.02
C SER A 249 -1.49 -3.43 9.84
N ALA A 250 -1.71 -3.26 11.15
CA ALA A 250 -0.74 -2.62 12.03
C ALA A 250 0.59 -3.40 12.07
N ASP A 251 0.53 -4.73 12.22
CA ASP A 251 1.71 -5.60 12.19
C ASP A 251 2.45 -5.50 10.84
N PHE A 252 1.69 -5.51 9.74
CA PHE A 252 2.23 -5.37 8.38
C PHE A 252 2.89 -4.00 8.15
N PHE A 253 2.25 -2.89 8.53
CA PHE A 253 2.85 -1.56 8.42
C PHE A 253 4.06 -1.41 9.33
N ASN A 254 4.06 -2.02 10.51
CA ASN A 254 5.23 -2.03 11.39
C ASN A 254 6.40 -2.80 10.75
N TYR A 255 6.15 -3.96 10.12
CA TYR A 255 7.14 -4.67 9.33
C TYR A 255 7.68 -3.81 8.18
N LEU A 256 6.80 -3.07 7.48
CA LEU A 256 7.20 -2.19 6.39
C LEU A 256 8.04 -0.98 6.83
N GLN A 257 8.09 -0.61 8.11
CA GLN A 257 8.85 0.58 8.56
C GLN A 257 10.33 0.53 8.18
N ASN A 258 10.92 -0.66 8.15
CA ASN A 258 12.35 -0.84 7.82
C ASN A 258 12.62 -0.99 6.32
N VAL A 259 11.59 -1.24 5.51
CA VAL A 259 11.73 -1.45 4.06
C VAL A 259 12.28 -0.22 3.33
N PRO A 260 11.77 1.02 3.59
CA PRO A 260 12.32 2.21 2.95
C PRO A 260 13.82 2.41 3.22
N GLU A 261 14.28 2.16 4.44
CA GLU A 261 15.69 2.30 4.81
C GLU A 261 16.56 1.27 4.10
N SER A 262 16.16 -0.01 4.12
CA SER A 262 16.87 -1.08 3.43
C SER A 262 16.97 -0.83 1.92
N LEU A 263 15.86 -0.41 1.29
CA LEU A 263 15.84 -0.11 -0.14
C LEU A 263 16.62 1.17 -0.47
N SER A 264 16.58 2.19 0.41
CA SER A 264 17.39 3.40 0.26
C SER A 264 18.89 3.11 0.34
N SER A 265 19.30 2.21 1.24
CA SER A 265 20.69 1.73 1.31
C SER A 265 21.07 0.95 0.06
N THR A 266 20.21 0.04 -0.41
CA THR A 266 20.44 -0.76 -1.63
C THR A 266 20.60 0.14 -2.86
N LEU A 267 19.71 1.13 -3.02
CA LEU A 267 19.78 2.07 -4.14
C LEU A 267 20.79 3.21 -3.93
N THR A 268 21.59 3.20 -2.86
CA THR A 268 22.56 4.25 -2.50
C THR A 268 21.96 5.64 -2.28
N LEU A 269 20.66 5.74 -1.99
CA LEU A 269 19.96 7.03 -1.74
C LEU A 269 20.48 7.75 -0.49
N ASN A 270 20.98 6.98 0.50
CA ASN A 270 21.59 7.51 1.71
C ASN A 270 23.08 7.88 1.51
N GLY A 271 23.57 7.81 0.27
CA GLY A 271 24.94 8.06 -0.10
C GLY A 271 25.78 6.80 -0.30
N GLY A 272 26.94 6.98 -0.93
CA GLY A 272 27.91 5.91 -1.20
C GLY A 272 27.81 5.33 -2.60
N LYS A 273 28.60 4.30 -2.86
CA LYS A 273 28.68 3.59 -4.14
C LYS A 273 28.38 2.13 -3.94
N LYS A 274 27.59 1.54 -4.84
CA LYS A 274 27.34 0.09 -4.91
C LYS A 274 27.30 -0.37 -6.34
N SER A 275 27.72 -1.60 -6.58
CA SER A 275 27.71 -2.23 -7.90
C SER A 275 26.84 -3.48 -7.87
N TYR A 276 26.01 -3.68 -8.87
CA TYR A 276 25.11 -4.82 -8.97
C TYR A 276 25.38 -5.60 -10.24
N LEU A 277 25.30 -6.92 -10.15
CA LEU A 277 25.32 -7.79 -11.30
C LEU A 277 23.88 -8.20 -11.64
N ILE A 278 23.47 -7.97 -12.87
CA ILE A 278 22.14 -8.36 -13.37
C ILE A 278 22.35 -9.55 -14.30
N LEU A 279 21.87 -10.72 -13.91
CA LEU A 279 21.94 -11.94 -14.68
C LEU A 279 20.70 -12.06 -15.58
N PHE A 280 20.93 -12.44 -16.84
CA PHE A 280 19.85 -12.81 -17.75
C PHE A 280 19.84 -14.33 -17.90
N LEU A 281 18.89 -14.96 -17.23
CA LEU A 281 18.79 -16.42 -17.11
C LEU A 281 17.94 -17.00 -18.24
N ASN A 282 18.47 -18.00 -18.93
CA ASN A 282 17.69 -18.83 -19.83
C ASN A 282 17.08 -19.99 -19.05
N ASN A 283 15.80 -19.88 -18.69
CA ASN A 283 15.10 -20.91 -17.93
C ASN A 283 14.69 -22.13 -18.77
N THR A 284 14.91 -22.14 -20.10
CA THR A 284 14.76 -23.36 -20.93
C THR A 284 15.91 -24.34 -20.72
N GLU A 285 17.06 -23.83 -20.30
CA GLU A 285 18.21 -24.63 -19.91
C GLU A 285 18.32 -24.60 -18.38
N ILE A 286 17.42 -25.36 -17.74
CA ILE A 286 17.16 -25.22 -16.31
C ILE A 286 18.40 -25.46 -15.46
N ARG A 287 18.58 -24.60 -14.45
CA ARG A 287 19.49 -24.76 -13.32
C ARG A 287 18.72 -24.49 -12.03
N PRO A 288 19.11 -25.04 -10.87
CA PRO A 288 18.42 -24.79 -9.60
C PRO A 288 18.28 -23.30 -9.27
N GLY A 289 19.24 -22.46 -9.66
CA GLY A 289 19.19 -21.01 -9.49
C GLY A 289 18.36 -20.24 -10.55
N GLY A 290 17.53 -20.92 -11.35
CA GLY A 290 16.53 -20.29 -12.23
C GLY A 290 16.82 -20.36 -13.74
N GLY A 291 17.90 -21.01 -14.18
CA GLY A 291 18.26 -21.15 -15.60
C GLY A 291 19.74 -20.91 -15.88
N PHE A 292 20.17 -21.14 -17.11
CA PHE A 292 21.55 -20.91 -17.54
C PHE A 292 21.91 -19.41 -17.59
N ILE A 293 23.08 -19.03 -17.07
CA ILE A 293 23.55 -17.64 -17.09
C ILE A 293 24.19 -17.36 -18.45
N GLY A 294 23.39 -16.88 -19.40
CA GLY A 294 23.86 -16.65 -20.77
C GLY A 294 24.59 -15.33 -20.97
N SER A 295 24.18 -14.30 -20.24
CA SER A 295 24.64 -12.92 -20.36
C SER A 295 24.39 -12.19 -19.04
N PHE A 296 25.06 -11.06 -18.84
CA PHE A 296 24.88 -10.25 -17.65
C PHE A 296 25.09 -8.76 -17.94
N ALA A 297 24.70 -7.91 -17.00
CA ALA A 297 25.08 -6.51 -16.98
C ALA A 297 25.64 -6.11 -15.62
N ARG A 298 26.60 -5.18 -15.60
CA ARG A 298 27.07 -4.54 -14.37
C ARG A 298 26.43 -3.16 -14.27
N LEU A 299 25.69 -2.92 -13.19
CA LEU A 299 25.10 -1.62 -12.85
C LEU A 299 25.87 -1.00 -11.70
N ASP A 300 26.50 0.16 -11.94
CA ASP A 300 27.16 0.93 -10.89
C ASP A 300 26.25 2.09 -10.45
N LEU A 301 25.98 2.16 -9.14
CA LEU A 301 25.20 3.21 -8.50
C LEU A 301 26.10 4.09 -7.62
N ASN A 302 25.82 5.39 -7.59
CA ASN A 302 26.45 6.36 -6.73
C ASN A 302 25.43 7.41 -6.27
N ASN A 303 25.22 7.54 -4.96
CA ASN A 303 24.32 8.53 -4.36
C ASN A 303 22.91 8.55 -5.01
N GLY A 304 22.34 7.38 -5.26
CA GLY A 304 21.00 7.25 -5.85
C GLY A 304 20.94 7.38 -7.36
N ARG A 305 22.08 7.39 -8.05
CA ARG A 305 22.16 7.55 -9.50
C ARG A 305 22.94 6.42 -10.13
N ALA A 306 22.46 5.91 -11.26
CA ALA A 306 23.20 5.03 -12.12
C ALA A 306 24.32 5.82 -12.82
N THR A 307 25.57 5.40 -12.59
CA THR A 307 26.77 6.00 -13.20
C THR A 307 27.30 5.19 -14.38
N ALA A 308 27.05 3.89 -14.39
CA ALA A 308 27.41 3.01 -15.50
C ALA A 308 26.42 1.83 -15.56
N LEU A 309 26.18 1.35 -16.77
CA LEU A 309 25.47 0.10 -17.02
C LEU A 309 26.13 -0.57 -18.22
N ASP A 310 26.97 -1.56 -17.93
CA ASP A 310 27.81 -2.25 -18.91
C ASP A 310 27.21 -3.63 -19.19
N PHE A 311 26.83 -3.89 -20.44
CA PHE A 311 26.27 -5.17 -20.86
C PHE A 311 27.39 -6.09 -21.39
N GLU A 312 27.41 -7.33 -20.92
CA GLU A 312 28.19 -8.42 -21.51
C GLU A 312 27.21 -9.45 -22.08
N THR A 313 27.12 -9.47 -23.41
CA THR A 313 26.19 -10.35 -24.12
C THR A 313 26.66 -11.79 -24.13
N ASN A 314 27.92 -12.05 -23.83
CA ASN A 314 28.50 -13.37 -23.94
C ASN A 314 29.27 -13.76 -22.67
N ILE A 315 28.65 -14.60 -21.83
CA ILE A 315 29.29 -15.11 -20.61
C ILE A 315 30.65 -15.76 -20.88
N TYR A 316 30.84 -16.36 -22.07
CA TYR A 316 32.10 -17.01 -22.43
C TYR A 316 33.28 -16.06 -22.58
N THR A 317 33.04 -14.75 -22.74
CA THR A 317 34.11 -13.74 -22.79
C THR A 317 34.93 -13.76 -21.49
N LEU A 318 34.26 -13.85 -20.34
CA LEU A 318 34.94 -13.97 -19.03
C LEU A 318 35.48 -15.37 -18.82
N ASP A 319 34.65 -16.41 -19.02
CA ASP A 319 35.04 -17.81 -18.80
C ASP A 319 36.34 -18.17 -19.55
N LYS A 320 36.38 -17.89 -20.86
CA LYS A 320 37.50 -18.28 -21.72
C LYS A 320 38.76 -17.52 -21.35
N THR A 321 38.65 -16.24 -21.00
CA THR A 321 39.79 -15.44 -20.56
C THR A 321 40.36 -15.98 -19.25
N PHE A 322 39.49 -16.33 -18.30
CA PHE A 322 39.86 -16.89 -17.00
C PHE A 322 40.57 -18.24 -17.14
N VAL A 323 40.00 -19.16 -17.92
CA VAL A 323 40.57 -20.50 -18.16
C VAL A 323 41.86 -20.42 -18.99
N ALA A 324 41.91 -19.57 -20.02
CA ALA A 324 43.10 -19.38 -20.85
C ALA A 324 44.28 -18.80 -20.06
N ALA A 325 44.02 -18.03 -19.00
CA ALA A 325 45.04 -17.57 -18.06
C ALA A 325 45.57 -18.70 -17.14
N GLY A 326 45.11 -19.94 -17.30
CA GLY A 326 45.52 -21.12 -16.53
C GLY A 326 44.79 -21.28 -15.21
N ASN A 327 43.77 -20.46 -14.93
CA ASN A 327 42.97 -20.60 -13.72
C ASN A 327 42.00 -21.77 -13.86
N LYS A 328 41.87 -22.55 -12.79
CA LYS A 328 40.93 -23.68 -12.75
C LYS A 328 40.31 -23.81 -11.37
N ILE A 329 38.99 -23.84 -11.33
CA ILE A 329 38.22 -24.17 -10.14
C ILE A 329 37.66 -25.57 -10.33
N ALA A 330 37.93 -26.46 -9.37
CA ALA A 330 37.38 -27.80 -9.40
C ALA A 330 35.85 -27.70 -9.23
N PRO A 331 35.07 -28.33 -10.13
CA PRO A 331 33.62 -28.39 -9.99
C PRO A 331 33.24 -29.12 -8.70
N GLU A 332 32.13 -28.70 -8.09
CA GLU A 332 31.48 -29.49 -7.04
C GLU A 332 30.93 -30.80 -7.63
N GLU A 333 30.74 -31.80 -6.76
CA GLU A 333 30.32 -33.16 -7.16
C GLU A 333 29.09 -33.11 -8.08
N ASP A 334 28.10 -32.29 -7.72
CA ASP A 334 26.83 -32.11 -8.41
C ASP A 334 26.95 -31.66 -9.88
N ILE A 335 28.05 -30.99 -10.26
CA ILE A 335 28.28 -30.51 -11.63
C ILE A 335 29.54 -31.07 -12.29
N SER A 336 30.30 -31.88 -11.56
CA SER A 336 31.55 -32.47 -12.04
C SER A 336 31.39 -33.38 -13.26
N SER A 337 30.17 -33.91 -13.47
CA SER A 337 29.81 -34.69 -14.67
C SER A 337 29.46 -33.84 -15.89
N ILE A 338 29.20 -32.54 -15.70
CA ILE A 338 28.74 -31.60 -16.74
C ILE A 338 29.90 -30.75 -17.25
N THR A 339 30.77 -30.28 -16.35
CA THR A 339 31.92 -29.44 -16.70
C THR A 339 33.14 -29.79 -15.89
N ASN A 340 34.31 -29.74 -16.53
CA ASN A 340 35.61 -29.85 -15.85
C ASN A 340 36.20 -28.49 -15.47
N ASP A 341 35.68 -27.42 -16.06
CA ASP A 341 36.11 -26.04 -15.86
C ASP A 341 34.90 -25.27 -15.31
N TRP A 342 34.81 -25.22 -13.98
CA TRP A 342 33.70 -24.54 -13.32
C TRP A 342 33.94 -23.02 -13.35
N THR A 343 33.03 -22.31 -14.00
CA THR A 343 33.07 -20.86 -14.17
C THR A 343 31.70 -20.22 -13.86
N MET A 344 31.62 -18.90 -13.96
CA MET A 344 30.47 -18.09 -13.58
C MET A 344 29.18 -18.55 -14.25
N ARG A 345 29.23 -19.04 -15.49
CA ARG A 345 28.05 -19.51 -16.24
C ARG A 345 27.25 -20.61 -15.52
N ASP A 346 27.94 -21.43 -14.71
CA ASP A 346 27.40 -22.58 -13.98
C ASP A 346 27.47 -22.34 -12.45
N ALA A 347 27.54 -21.08 -12.00
CA ALA A 347 27.68 -20.76 -10.58
C ALA A 347 26.35 -20.76 -9.80
N ASN A 348 25.21 -20.87 -10.48
CA ASN A 348 23.87 -20.85 -9.87
C ASN A 348 23.25 -22.25 -9.70
N ILE A 349 24.04 -23.19 -9.20
CA ILE A 349 23.67 -24.61 -9.08
C ILE A 349 22.91 -24.93 -7.79
N TYR A 350 22.78 -23.98 -6.87
CA TYR A 350 22.06 -24.17 -5.60
C TYR A 350 20.61 -23.69 -5.74
N ALA A 351 19.68 -24.47 -5.18
CA ALA A 351 18.27 -24.08 -5.12
C ALA A 351 18.03 -22.86 -4.23
N ASP A 352 18.87 -22.64 -3.21
CA ASP A 352 18.88 -21.40 -2.44
C ASP A 352 19.55 -20.28 -3.25
N TYR A 353 18.75 -19.32 -3.72
CA TYR A 353 19.24 -18.24 -4.56
C TYR A 353 20.25 -17.32 -3.84
N ALA A 354 20.16 -17.18 -2.51
CA ALA A 354 21.14 -16.42 -1.74
C ALA A 354 22.54 -17.07 -1.84
N THR A 355 22.62 -18.39 -1.76
CA THR A 355 23.86 -19.15 -1.94
C THR A 355 24.36 -19.04 -3.39
N SER A 356 23.48 -19.24 -4.38
CA SER A 356 23.82 -19.10 -5.80
C SER A 356 24.33 -17.69 -6.16
N SER A 357 23.67 -16.64 -5.67
CA SER A 357 24.09 -15.24 -5.91
C SER A 357 25.45 -14.92 -5.30
N GLN A 358 25.75 -15.43 -4.09
CA GLN A 358 27.07 -15.29 -3.48
C GLN A 358 28.16 -15.99 -4.31
N LYS A 359 27.87 -17.22 -4.78
CA LYS A 359 28.80 -17.97 -5.63
C LYS A 359 29.05 -17.27 -6.97
N VAL A 360 27.99 -16.75 -7.60
CA VAL A 360 28.08 -15.94 -8.81
C VAL A 360 28.93 -14.68 -8.59
N ALA A 361 28.67 -13.92 -7.51
CA ALA A 361 29.46 -12.72 -7.19
C ALA A 361 30.94 -13.05 -6.95
N TRP A 362 31.22 -14.20 -6.32
CA TRP A 362 32.58 -14.69 -6.12
C TRP A 362 33.27 -15.01 -7.45
N PHE A 363 32.61 -15.77 -8.34
CA PHE A 363 33.16 -16.10 -9.66
C PHE A 363 33.37 -14.85 -10.51
N TYR A 364 32.40 -13.93 -10.52
CA TYR A 364 32.55 -12.65 -11.20
C TYR A 364 33.80 -11.89 -10.71
N GLN A 365 34.09 -11.92 -9.41
CA GLN A 365 35.33 -11.36 -8.87
C GLN A 365 36.58 -12.11 -9.35
N GLN A 366 36.56 -13.44 -9.42
CA GLN A 366 37.70 -14.21 -9.91
C GLN A 366 37.98 -13.97 -11.40
N GLU A 367 36.92 -13.90 -12.21
CA GLU A 367 37.05 -13.86 -13.66
C GLU A 367 37.26 -12.45 -14.20
N SER A 368 36.63 -11.44 -13.59
CA SER A 368 36.74 -10.04 -14.03
C SER A 368 37.71 -9.20 -13.20
N GLY A 369 38.10 -9.69 -12.01
CA GLY A 369 38.84 -8.91 -11.01
C GLY A 369 38.01 -7.84 -10.29
N LYS A 370 36.72 -7.68 -10.61
CA LYS A 370 35.83 -6.66 -10.04
C LYS A 370 34.86 -7.23 -9.02
N LYS A 371 34.58 -6.47 -7.96
CA LYS A 371 33.56 -6.83 -6.95
C LYS A 371 32.20 -6.25 -7.29
N VAL A 372 31.16 -6.87 -6.75
CA VAL A 372 29.76 -6.41 -6.74
C VAL A 372 29.18 -6.59 -5.34
N ASP A 373 28.22 -5.73 -5.00
CA ASP A 373 27.52 -5.68 -3.71
C ASP A 373 26.24 -6.52 -3.71
N GLY A 374 25.74 -6.90 -4.89
CA GLY A 374 24.55 -7.75 -5.01
C GLY A 374 24.37 -8.31 -6.41
N VAL A 375 23.52 -9.34 -6.52
CA VAL A 375 23.20 -10.01 -7.77
C VAL A 375 21.68 -10.10 -7.93
N ILE A 376 21.18 -9.62 -9.06
CA ILE A 376 19.78 -9.61 -9.47
C ILE A 376 19.68 -10.60 -10.64
N ALA A 377 18.65 -11.44 -10.68
CA ALA A 377 18.41 -12.34 -11.80
C ALA A 377 17.07 -12.03 -12.44
N LEU A 378 17.06 -11.97 -13.76
CA LEU A 378 15.89 -11.81 -14.60
C LEU A 378 15.86 -13.02 -15.55
N ASP A 379 14.76 -13.75 -15.58
CA ASP A 379 14.60 -14.84 -16.54
C ASP A 379 13.76 -14.42 -17.75
N THR A 380 13.74 -15.30 -18.75
CA THR A 380 12.99 -15.12 -20.00
C THR A 380 11.49 -14.94 -19.76
N THR A 381 10.91 -15.59 -18.75
CA THR A 381 9.47 -15.45 -18.43
C THR A 381 9.11 -14.00 -18.11
N LEU A 382 9.88 -13.32 -17.26
CA LEU A 382 9.62 -11.91 -16.97
C LEU A 382 9.72 -11.05 -18.24
N PHE A 383 10.68 -11.37 -19.12
CA PHE A 383 10.84 -10.66 -20.38
C PHE A 383 9.61 -10.82 -21.30
N GLN A 384 9.05 -12.03 -21.39
CA GLN A 384 7.83 -12.30 -22.16
C GLN A 384 6.61 -11.58 -21.58
N GLU A 385 6.43 -11.59 -20.25
CA GLU A 385 5.32 -10.85 -19.62
C GLU A 385 5.42 -9.34 -19.87
N LEU A 386 6.65 -8.79 -19.89
CA LEU A 386 6.86 -7.39 -20.24
C LEU A 386 6.61 -7.11 -21.74
N LEU A 387 6.90 -8.05 -22.64
CA LEU A 387 6.59 -7.92 -24.06
C LEU A 387 5.08 -7.87 -24.33
N LYS A 388 4.25 -8.60 -23.56
CA LYS A 388 2.79 -8.46 -23.61
C LYS A 388 2.32 -7.05 -23.30
N VAL A 389 3.06 -6.34 -22.45
CA VAL A 389 2.76 -4.97 -22.04
C VAL A 389 3.24 -3.95 -23.07
N THR A 390 4.43 -4.14 -23.65
CA THR A 390 5.00 -3.20 -24.65
C THR A 390 4.41 -3.40 -26.04
N GLY A 391 3.93 -4.61 -26.34
CA GLY A 391 3.75 -5.08 -27.70
C GLY A 391 5.07 -5.51 -28.36
N PRO A 392 5.00 -6.00 -29.61
CA PRO A 392 6.15 -6.49 -30.35
C PRO A 392 7.21 -5.40 -30.61
N ILE A 393 8.47 -5.83 -30.77
CA ILE A 393 9.63 -4.98 -31.02
C ILE A 393 10.20 -5.26 -32.41
N ASP A 394 10.20 -4.24 -33.27
CA ASP A 394 10.75 -4.32 -34.62
C ASP A 394 12.29 -4.37 -34.64
N MET A 395 12.83 -5.43 -35.24
CA MET A 395 14.25 -5.70 -35.43
C MET A 395 14.59 -5.77 -36.93
N PRO A 396 14.56 -4.62 -37.65
CA PRO A 396 14.69 -4.60 -39.11
C PRO A 396 16.05 -5.12 -39.61
N ASP A 397 17.13 -4.91 -38.86
CA ASP A 397 18.48 -5.41 -39.19
C ASP A 397 18.55 -6.95 -39.20
N TYR A 398 17.57 -7.59 -38.58
CA TYR A 398 17.41 -9.05 -38.50
C TYR A 398 16.25 -9.56 -39.35
N ASN A 399 15.45 -8.66 -39.95
CA ASN A 399 14.18 -8.99 -40.60
C ASN A 399 13.25 -9.80 -39.67
N LEU A 400 13.18 -9.40 -38.39
CA LEU A 400 12.36 -10.02 -37.35
C LEU A 400 11.48 -8.99 -36.65
N GLU A 401 10.32 -9.44 -36.17
CA GLU A 401 9.49 -8.74 -35.18
C GLU A 401 9.41 -9.63 -33.95
N ILE A 402 9.87 -9.12 -32.80
CA ILE A 402 9.99 -9.91 -31.57
C ILE A 402 8.82 -9.59 -30.63
N SER A 403 7.92 -10.56 -30.44
CA SER A 403 6.74 -10.53 -29.57
C SER A 403 6.91 -11.49 -28.38
N ASP A 404 5.95 -11.49 -27.45
CA ASP A 404 5.96 -12.43 -26.31
C ASP A 404 5.84 -13.90 -26.74
N GLU A 405 5.19 -14.17 -27.87
CA GLU A 405 4.92 -15.51 -28.39
C GLU A 405 6.14 -16.14 -29.07
N ASN A 406 6.92 -15.34 -29.81
CA ASN A 406 8.07 -15.81 -30.60
C ASN A 406 9.44 -15.40 -30.02
N PHE A 407 9.48 -14.61 -28.93
CA PHE A 407 10.73 -14.14 -28.33
C PHE A 407 11.74 -15.27 -28.14
N LEU A 408 11.32 -16.36 -27.51
CA LEU A 408 12.23 -17.46 -27.21
C LEU A 408 12.68 -18.19 -28.47
N SER A 409 11.76 -18.55 -29.37
CA SER A 409 12.07 -19.31 -30.58
C SER A 409 12.97 -18.53 -31.54
N ASP A 410 12.64 -17.27 -31.78
CA ASP A 410 13.26 -16.48 -32.84
C ASP A 410 14.62 -15.93 -32.37
N VAL A 411 14.72 -15.54 -31.09
CA VAL A 411 16.02 -15.18 -30.50
C VAL A 411 16.92 -16.41 -30.43
N GLN A 412 16.41 -17.58 -30.02
CA GLN A 412 17.23 -18.79 -29.98
C GLN A 412 17.71 -19.18 -31.39
N TYR A 413 16.82 -19.16 -32.39
CA TYR A 413 17.19 -19.38 -33.78
C TYR A 413 18.26 -18.39 -34.24
N GLN A 414 18.09 -17.10 -33.94
CA GLN A 414 19.06 -16.09 -34.34
C GLN A 414 20.41 -16.28 -33.67
N VAL A 415 20.44 -16.64 -32.39
CA VAL A 415 21.68 -16.89 -31.63
C VAL A 415 22.39 -18.17 -32.10
N GLU A 416 21.66 -19.25 -32.36
CA GLU A 416 22.27 -20.55 -32.69
C GLU A 416 22.56 -20.74 -34.17
N ILE A 417 21.71 -20.20 -35.05
CA ILE A 417 21.72 -20.47 -36.49
C ILE A 417 21.85 -19.17 -37.29
N GLY A 418 20.91 -18.24 -37.12
CA GLY A 418 20.78 -17.05 -37.97
C GLY A 418 22.05 -16.19 -38.00
N TYR A 419 22.67 -15.96 -36.84
CA TYR A 419 23.90 -15.19 -36.72
C TYR A 419 25.06 -15.80 -37.51
N TYR A 420 25.17 -17.13 -37.58
CA TYR A 420 26.27 -17.83 -38.24
C TYR A 420 26.04 -18.08 -39.74
N GLN A 421 24.89 -17.67 -40.30
CA GLN A 421 24.66 -17.71 -41.75
C GLN A 421 25.61 -16.77 -42.50
N ASP A 422 25.98 -15.64 -41.88
CA ASP A 422 27.08 -14.81 -42.35
C ASP A 422 28.41 -15.37 -41.83
N LYS A 423 29.29 -15.78 -42.76
CA LYS A 423 30.60 -16.36 -42.41
C LYS A 423 31.52 -15.36 -41.70
N SER A 424 31.33 -14.06 -41.88
CA SER A 424 32.13 -13.04 -41.19
C SER A 424 31.90 -13.05 -39.67
N ASN A 425 30.72 -13.49 -39.23
CA ASN A 425 30.34 -13.61 -37.83
C ASN A 425 31.02 -14.78 -37.11
N TRP A 426 31.63 -15.72 -37.84
CA TRP A 426 32.35 -16.85 -37.23
C TRP A 426 33.58 -16.38 -36.45
N SER A 427 34.25 -15.34 -36.95
CA SER A 427 35.39 -14.73 -36.26
C SER A 427 34.99 -13.78 -35.12
N GLU A 428 33.86 -13.07 -35.25
CA GLU A 428 33.37 -12.17 -34.20
C GLU A 428 32.79 -12.96 -33.02
N ASN A 429 32.03 -14.02 -33.30
CA ASN A 429 31.47 -14.96 -32.33
C ASN A 429 30.68 -14.28 -31.19
N GLN A 430 29.83 -13.32 -31.54
CA GLN A 430 28.91 -12.61 -30.64
C GLN A 430 27.44 -12.88 -31.00
N PRO A 431 26.97 -14.14 -30.95
CA PRO A 431 25.63 -14.50 -31.42
C PRO A 431 24.49 -13.82 -30.66
N LYS A 432 24.73 -13.38 -29.42
CA LYS A 432 23.77 -12.68 -28.57
C LYS A 432 23.68 -11.17 -28.87
N LYS A 433 24.31 -10.68 -29.94
CA LYS A 433 24.21 -9.28 -30.40
C LYS A 433 22.78 -8.81 -30.57
N ILE A 434 21.87 -9.68 -31.06
CA ILE A 434 20.43 -9.36 -31.18
C ILE A 434 19.83 -8.87 -29.85
N LEU A 435 20.24 -9.42 -28.71
CA LEU A 435 19.76 -8.98 -27.39
C LEU A 435 20.25 -7.58 -27.05
N SER A 436 21.52 -7.26 -27.37
CA SER A 436 22.07 -5.92 -27.19
C SER A 436 21.39 -4.88 -28.06
N ASP A 437 21.07 -5.24 -29.30
CA ASP A 437 20.42 -4.33 -30.25
C ASP A 437 18.92 -4.16 -29.92
N MET A 438 18.29 -5.20 -29.36
CA MET A 438 16.89 -5.17 -28.93
C MET A 438 16.70 -4.39 -27.63
N MET A 439 17.63 -4.48 -26.67
CA MET A 439 17.45 -3.92 -25.31
C MET A 439 17.12 -2.41 -25.31
N PRO A 440 17.79 -1.52 -26.07
CA PRO A 440 17.43 -0.10 -26.13
C PRO A 440 16.03 0.17 -26.69
N LYS A 441 15.61 -0.62 -27.68
CA LYS A 441 14.27 -0.53 -28.29
C LYS A 441 13.21 -0.97 -27.28
N PHE A 442 13.43 -2.12 -26.63
CA PHE A 442 12.57 -2.65 -25.58
C PHE A 442 12.42 -1.69 -24.39
N LEU A 443 13.54 -1.16 -23.87
CA LEU A 443 13.52 -0.15 -22.80
C LEU A 443 12.76 1.10 -23.23
N SER A 444 12.84 1.48 -24.50
CA SER A 444 12.08 2.63 -25.02
C SER A 444 10.59 2.35 -25.11
N ALA A 445 10.20 1.14 -25.49
CA ALA A 445 8.80 0.70 -25.53
C ALA A 445 8.20 0.65 -24.12
N LEU A 446 8.94 0.16 -23.11
CA LEU A 446 8.53 0.17 -21.70
C LEU A 446 8.23 1.58 -21.17
N THR A 447 8.91 2.59 -21.71
CA THR A 447 8.74 4.01 -21.33
C THR A 447 7.80 4.79 -22.24
N ALA A 448 7.06 4.12 -23.13
CA ALA A 448 6.30 4.80 -24.18
C ALA A 448 5.12 5.63 -23.63
N SER A 449 4.49 5.15 -22.55
CA SER A 449 3.36 5.84 -21.90
C SER A 449 3.24 5.47 -20.42
N VAL A 450 2.58 6.33 -19.65
CA VAL A 450 2.28 6.10 -18.22
C VAL A 450 1.48 4.80 -18.01
N ALA A 451 0.60 4.44 -18.96
CA ALA A 451 -0.17 3.21 -18.88
C ALA A 451 0.72 1.96 -19.01
N VAL A 452 1.66 1.97 -19.97
CA VAL A 452 2.65 0.90 -20.17
C VAL A 452 3.57 0.80 -18.96
N GLU A 453 4.06 1.93 -18.45
CA GLU A 453 4.90 1.96 -17.24
C GLU A 453 4.18 1.37 -16.02
N SER A 454 2.91 1.72 -15.83
CA SER A 454 2.08 1.18 -14.74
C SER A 454 1.86 -0.32 -14.88
N ALA A 455 1.58 -0.80 -16.09
CA ALA A 455 1.39 -2.23 -16.37
C ALA A 455 2.71 -3.02 -16.18
N ALA A 456 3.83 -2.50 -16.68
CA ALA A 456 5.15 -3.12 -16.50
C ALA A 456 5.54 -3.18 -15.02
N GLY A 457 5.26 -2.13 -14.25
CA GLY A 457 5.46 -2.12 -12.80
C GLY A 457 4.67 -3.23 -12.09
N LYS A 458 3.44 -3.53 -12.53
CA LYS A 458 2.64 -4.63 -11.98
C LYS A 458 3.27 -5.99 -12.28
N GLU A 459 3.72 -6.23 -13.51
CA GLU A 459 4.37 -7.50 -13.87
C GLU A 459 5.71 -7.69 -13.13
N ILE A 460 6.49 -6.63 -12.93
CA ILE A 460 7.73 -6.69 -12.13
C ILE A 460 7.41 -7.05 -10.67
N ILE A 461 6.41 -6.40 -10.06
CA ILE A 461 6.00 -6.70 -8.68
C ILE A 461 5.51 -8.15 -8.56
N LYS A 462 4.73 -8.61 -9.55
CA LYS A 462 4.26 -10.00 -9.61
C LYS A 462 5.44 -10.98 -9.70
N GLY A 463 6.41 -10.73 -10.59
CA GLY A 463 7.61 -11.56 -10.74
C GLY A 463 8.46 -11.62 -9.45
N ILE A 464 8.55 -10.52 -8.70
CA ILE A 464 9.20 -10.50 -7.37
C ILE A 464 8.43 -11.37 -6.38
N SER A 465 7.09 -11.36 -6.41
CA SER A 465 6.24 -12.10 -5.47
C SER A 465 6.14 -13.60 -5.75
N GLU A 466 6.37 -14.04 -6.99
CA GLU A 466 6.32 -15.47 -7.35
C GLU A 466 7.59 -16.24 -6.96
N LYS A 467 8.70 -15.52 -6.76
CA LYS A 467 10.05 -16.09 -6.62
C LYS A 467 10.68 -15.87 -5.24
N HIS A 468 9.93 -15.28 -4.30
CA HIS A 468 10.28 -15.00 -2.90
C HIS A 468 9.08 -15.22 -1.97
#